data_AF-A0A2I0K1I8-F1
#
_entry.id   AF-A0A2I0K1I8-F1
#
_cell.length_a   1.000
_cell.length_b   1.000
_cell.length_c   1.000
_cell.angle_alpha   90.00
_cell.angle_beta   90.00
_cell.angle_gamma   90.00
#
_symmetry.space_group_name_H-M   'P 1'
#
loop_
_entity.id
_entity.type
_entity.pdbx_description
1 polymer ?
#
loop_
_entity_poly.entity_id
_entity_poly.type
_entity_poly.pdbx_seq_one_letter_code
_entity_poly.pdbx_strand_id
1 'polypeptide(L)'
;MTALLAKATALALVKRLVVNSSCRDGKSFTYNSNINIAVAIAMDGGLITPVLQDADKVDIYSLSRKWKELAKIIDDPKDLTF
;
A
#
# COMPACT_ATOMS: atom_id res chain seq x y z
N MET A 1 13.50 -0.28 4.58
CA MET A 1 13.47 -1.48 3.70
C MET A 1 12.09 -1.70 3.06
N THR A 2 11.00 -1.55 3.81
CA THR A 2 9.62 -1.78 3.33
C THR A 2 9.20 -0.95 2.11
N ALA A 3 9.59 0.33 2.03
CA ALA A 3 9.27 1.18 0.88
C ALA A 3 9.93 0.73 -0.44
N LEU A 4 11.14 0.14 -0.38
CA LEU A 4 11.82 -0.45 -1.54
C LEU A 4 11.03 -1.66 -2.06
N LEU A 5 10.60 -2.54 -1.14
CA LEU A 5 9.77 -3.69 -1.46
C LEU A 5 8.44 -3.26 -2.08
N ALA A 6 7.75 -2.28 -1.48
CA ALA A 6 6.51 -1.74 -2.02
C ALA A 6 6.69 -1.20 -3.44
N LYS A 7 7.78 -0.46 -3.71
CA LYS A 7 8.09 0.06 -5.04
C LYS A 7 8.41 -1.04 -6.05
N ALA A 8 9.21 -2.03 -5.66
CA ALA A 8 9.56 -3.16 -6.52
C ALA A 8 8.31 -3.98 -6.89
N THR A 9 7.45 -4.26 -5.91
CA THR A 9 6.17 -4.94 -6.14
C THR A 9 5.26 -4.13 -7.04
N ALA A 10 5.16 -2.81 -6.84
CA ALA A 10 4.38 -1.95 -7.71
C ALA A 10 4.87 -2.00 -9.16
N LEU A 11 6.18 -1.91 -9.39
CA LEU A 11 6.77 -2.02 -10.74
C LEU A 11 6.58 -3.42 -11.36
N ALA A 12 6.58 -4.48 -10.56
CA ALA A 12 6.27 -5.82 -11.04
C ALA A 12 4.80 -5.94 -11.47
N LEU A 13 3.88 -5.32 -10.72
CA LEU A 13 2.45 -5.27 -11.04
C LEU A 13 2.17 -4.45 -12.31
N VAL A 14 2.94 -3.39 -12.60
CA VAL A 14 2.85 -2.67 -13.88
C VAL A 14 3.07 -3.60 -15.06
N LYS A 15 4.04 -4.52 -14.96
CA LYS A 15 4.34 -5.49 -16.03
C LYS A 15 3.27 -6.58 -16.16
N ARG A 16 2.47 -6.81 -15.13
CA ARG A 16 1.43 -7.87 -15.08
C ARG A 16 0.15 -7.34 -14.44
N LEU A 17 -0.55 -6.46 -15.16
CA LEU A 17 -1.80 -5.84 -14.71
C LEU A 17 -2.90 -6.83 -14.35
N VAL A 18 -2.85 -8.06 -14.87
CA VAL A 18 -3.79 -9.14 -14.53
C VAL A 18 -3.78 -9.46 -13.04
N VAL A 19 -2.63 -9.31 -12.38
CA VAL A 19 -2.50 -9.55 -10.93
C VAL A 19 -3.12 -8.39 -10.13
N ASN A 20 -3.14 -7.18 -10.68
CA ASN A 20 -3.83 -6.02 -10.10
C ASN A 20 -5.30 -5.91 -10.57
N SER A 21 -5.99 -7.05 -10.62
CA SER A 21 -7.41 -7.12 -10.96
C SER A 21 -8.23 -7.49 -9.73
N SER A 22 -9.46 -6.99 -9.68
CA SER A 22 -10.43 -7.39 -8.67
C SER A 22 -11.57 -8.14 -9.33
N CYS A 23 -11.99 -9.24 -8.72
CA CYS A 23 -13.17 -9.97 -9.12
C CYS A 23 -14.26 -9.67 -8.10
N ARG A 24 -15.23 -8.81 -8.46
CA ARG A 24 -16.26 -8.36 -7.51
C ARG A 24 -17.43 -9.34 -7.39
N ASP A 25 -17.76 -10.05 -8.46
CA ASP A 25 -19.01 -10.84 -8.55
C ASP A 25 -18.81 -12.24 -9.17
N GLY A 26 -17.56 -12.71 -9.29
CA GLY A 26 -17.25 -13.98 -9.96
C GLY A 26 -17.46 -13.98 -11.49
N LYS A 27 -18.12 -12.96 -12.05
CA LYS A 27 -18.47 -12.85 -13.47
C LYS A 27 -17.65 -11.82 -14.25
N SER A 28 -17.04 -10.86 -13.56
CA SER A 28 -16.27 -9.78 -14.20
C SER A 28 -14.97 -9.50 -13.46
N PHE A 29 -13.92 -9.28 -14.24
CA PHE A 29 -12.62 -8.82 -13.75
C PHE A 29 -12.50 -7.33 -14.04
N THR A 30 -12.31 -6.53 -12.99
CA THR A 30 -12.02 -5.10 -13.12
C THR A 30 -10.51 -4.91 -13.03
N TYR A 31 -9.91 -4.41 -14.10
CA TYR A 31 -8.50 -4.04 -14.15
C TYR A 31 -8.34 -2.58 -13.74
N ASN A 32 -7.66 -2.33 -12.63
CA ASN A 32 -7.34 -0.99 -12.17
C ASN A 32 -5.98 -0.56 -12.72
N SER A 33 -5.93 0.63 -13.33
CA SER A 33 -4.69 1.24 -13.80
C SER A 33 -3.83 1.80 -12.67
N ASN A 34 -4.43 2.09 -11.51
CA ASN A 34 -3.71 2.58 -10.33
C ASN A 34 -3.23 1.40 -9.49
N ILE A 35 -1.95 1.43 -9.09
CA ILE A 35 -1.33 0.38 -8.28
C ILE A 35 -1.19 0.88 -6.85
N ASN A 36 -2.08 0.41 -5.99
CA ASN A 36 -2.10 0.73 -4.58
C ASN A 36 -1.54 -0.44 -3.78
N ILE A 37 -0.57 -0.19 -2.91
CA ILE A 37 0.06 -1.23 -2.09
C ILE A 37 -0.36 -1.02 -0.65
N ALA A 38 -1.16 -1.95 -0.12
CA ALA A 38 -1.43 -2.02 1.31
C ALA A 38 -0.30 -2.77 2.01
N VAL A 39 0.18 -2.23 3.13
CA VAL A 39 1.21 -2.89 3.95
C VAL A 39 0.62 -3.14 5.32
N ALA A 40 0.61 -4.40 5.74
CA ALA A 40 0.09 -4.78 7.05
C ALA A 40 1.11 -4.50 8.16
N ILE A 41 0.66 -3.84 9.23
CA ILE A 41 1.44 -3.56 10.43
C ILE A 41 0.70 -4.14 11.63
N ALA A 42 1.38 -5.03 12.36
CA ALA A 42 0.86 -5.57 13.60
C ALA A 42 1.04 -4.54 14.73
N MET A 43 0.00 -4.38 15.56
CA MET A 43 -0.02 -3.53 16.74
C MET A 43 -0.46 -4.37 17.95
N ASP A 44 -0.20 -3.87 19.16
CA ASP A 44 -0.55 -4.59 20.40
C ASP A 44 -2.05 -4.88 20.56
N GLY A 45 -2.92 -4.15 19.84
CA GLY A 45 -4.38 -4.33 19.87
C GLY A 45 -5.01 -4.76 18.54
N GLY A 46 -4.24 -5.02 17.48
CA GLY A 46 -4.82 -5.37 16.18
C GLY A 46 -3.88 -5.34 14.99
N LEU A 47 -4.47 -5.37 13.80
CA LEU A 47 -3.78 -5.27 12.51
C LEU A 47 -4.31 -4.05 11.78
N ILE A 48 -3.41 -3.14 11.40
CA ILE A 48 -3.75 -2.01 10.56
C ILE A 48 -3.05 -2.15 9.20
N THR A 49 -3.73 -1.73 8.15
CA THR A 49 -3.23 -1.84 6.77
C THR A 49 -3.25 -0.48 6.08
N PRO A 50 -2.26 0.40 6.34
CA PRO A 50 -2.10 1.62 5.57
C PRO A 50 -1.90 1.33 4.07
N VAL A 51 -2.51 2.16 3.23
CA VAL A 51 -2.44 2.05 1.78
C VAL A 51 -1.50 3.11 1.21
N LEU A 52 -0.45 2.67 0.52
CA LEU A 52 0.40 3.51 -0.30
C LEU A 52 -0.22 3.62 -1.70
N GLN A 53 -0.82 4.77 -1.97
CA GLN A 53 -1.49 5.06 -3.24
C GLN A 53 -0.49 5.33 -4.37
N ASP A 54 -0.80 4.82 -5.57
CA ASP A 54 -0.03 5.05 -6.80
C ASP A 54 1.48 4.79 -6.61
N ALA A 55 1.82 3.67 -5.99
CA ALA A 55 3.20 3.34 -5.63
C ALA A 55 4.12 3.21 -6.87
N ASP A 56 3.57 2.98 -8.06
CA ASP A 56 4.29 2.97 -9.33
C ASP A 56 4.66 4.38 -9.81
N LYS A 57 3.85 5.40 -9.54
CA LYS A 57 4.05 6.79 -9.99
C LYS A 57 4.88 7.62 -9.00
N VAL A 58 4.82 7.29 -7.71
CA VAL A 58 5.51 8.05 -6.66
C VAL A 58 6.99 7.69 -6.58
N ASP A 59 7.86 8.68 -6.39
CA ASP A 59 9.29 8.46 -6.19
C ASP A 59 9.59 7.69 -4.89
N ILE A 60 10.71 6.97 -4.84
CA ILE A 60 11.05 6.12 -3.70
C ILE A 60 11.27 6.89 -2.38
N TYR A 61 11.78 8.11 -2.44
CA TYR A 61 11.97 8.98 -1.29
C TYR A 61 10.63 9.47 -0.76
N SER A 62 9.73 9.92 -1.62
CA SER A 62 8.38 10.34 -1.21
C SER A 62 7.55 9.17 -0.70
N LEU A 63 7.66 7.99 -1.32
CA LEU A 63 7.03 6.77 -0.81
C LEU A 63 7.59 6.40 0.57
N SER A 64 8.90 6.53 0.77
CA SER A 64 9.54 6.27 2.06
C SER A 64 9.13 7.29 3.13
N ARG A 65 8.94 8.56 2.79
CA ARG A 65 8.41 9.58 3.70
C ARG A 65 6.99 9.25 4.12
N LYS A 66 6.08 9.01 3.15
CA LYS A 66 4.69 8.60 3.43
C LYS A 66 4.62 7.35 4.29
N TRP A 67 5.45 6.34 3.98
CA TRP A 67 5.54 5.13 4.79
C TRP A 67 5.96 5.42 6.23
N LYS A 68 6.98 6.25 6.44
CA LYS A 68 7.43 6.63 7.78
C LYS A 68 6.38 7.42 8.55
N GLU A 69 5.66 8.33 7.89
CA GLU A 69 4.57 9.08 8.50
C GLU A 69 3.45 8.14 8.96
N LEU A 70 2.98 7.26 8.06
CA LEU A 70 1.94 6.28 8.38
C LEU A 70 2.39 5.33 9.49
N ALA A 71 3.61 4.80 9.41
CA ALA A 71 4.16 3.91 10.44
C ALA A 71 4.29 4.63 11.80
N LYS A 72 4.67 5.91 11.81
CA LYS A 72 4.77 6.70 13.04
C LYS A 72 3.43 6.97 13.69
N ILE A 73 2.40 7.31 12.89
CA ILE A 73 1.02 7.50 13.38
C ILE A 73 0.50 6.21 14.04
N ILE A 74 0.91 5.07 13.50
CA ILE A 74 0.51 3.75 13.98
C ILE A 74 1.28 3.36 15.25
N ASP A 75 2.58 3.68 15.32
CA ASP A 75 3.44 3.39 16.47
C ASP A 75 3.17 4.30 17.67
N ASP A 76 2.70 5.54 17.46
CA ASP A 76 2.38 6.50 18.52
C ASP A 76 0.85 6.59 18.76
N PRO A 77 0.30 5.91 19.80
CA PRO A 77 -1.14 5.84 20.04
C PRO A 77 -1.77 7.18 20.49
N LYS A 78 -1.01 8.27 20.63
CA LYS A 78 -1.54 9.58 21.05
C LYS A 78 -2.23 10.38 19.94
N ASP A 79 -1.99 10.08 18.67
CA ASP A 79 -2.59 10.78 17.52
C ASP A 79 -3.80 10.03 16.91
N LEU A 80 -4.31 9.00 17.59
CA LEU A 80 -5.52 8.25 17.18
C LEU A 80 -6.83 8.90 17.68
N THR A 81 -6.84 10.21 17.95
CA THR A 81 -8.08 10.97 18.16
C THR A 81 -8.63 11.42 16.82
N PHE A 82 -9.71 10.75 16.43
CA PHE A 82 -10.59 11.05 15.29
C PHE A 82 -11.12 12.48 15.30
#